data_AF-B4K3X2-F1
#
_entry.id   AF-B4K3X2-F1
#
_cell.length_a   1.000
_cell.length_b   1.000
_cell.length_c   1.000
_cell.angle_alpha   90.00
_cell.angle_beta   90.00
_cell.angle_gamma   90.00
#
_symmetry.space_group_name_H-M   'P 1'
#
loop_
_entity.id
_entity.type
_entity.pdbx_description
1 polymer ?
#
loop_
_entity_poly.entity_id
_entity_poly.type
_entity_poly.pdbx_seq_one_letter_code
_entity_poly.pdbx_strand_id
1 'polypeptide(L)'
;MQSPAMIGLSVLLLLAASSQARLLPIQNEVLWSADLIEAPLEVQQDELAGRAAGCSIKIRSTEMKNPQPLLIKPGTSEFFPFSATGFVDVEYDKTIEFHCTSSLDSPLSGKFVTAKCVGGTTFKVGDKQHDISAIKCTSWPAFVAKKSGAKCNGGTTLVNVGFERERERERERDSQSVSQLRLQIIA
;
A
#
# COMPACT_ATOMS: atom_id res chain seq x y z
N MET A 1 80.55 -26.89 -15.00
CA MET A 1 81.38 -28.06 -14.68
C MET A 1 80.62 -28.95 -13.71
N GLN A 2 80.51 -30.26 -14.05
CA GLN A 2 80.26 -31.45 -13.21
C GLN A 2 78.91 -31.63 -12.44
N SER A 3 77.98 -32.37 -13.07
CA SER A 3 77.53 -33.76 -12.76
C SER A 3 77.82 -34.39 -11.36
N PRO A 4 77.23 -35.55 -10.97
CA PRO A 4 75.82 -35.99 -10.89
C PRO A 4 75.58 -36.88 -9.62
N ALA A 5 74.50 -37.68 -9.62
CA ALA A 5 74.33 -38.97 -8.91
C ALA A 5 73.86 -38.97 -7.44
N MET A 6 72.58 -39.33 -7.27
CA MET A 6 72.08 -40.51 -6.54
C MET A 6 70.70 -40.80 -7.16
N ILE A 7 70.54 -41.73 -8.13
CA ILE A 7 70.45 -43.19 -7.93
C ILE A 7 69.46 -43.47 -6.78
N GLY A 8 68.26 -44.00 -6.98
CA GLY A 8 67.80 -44.91 -8.02
C GLY A 8 67.18 -46.10 -7.30
N LEU A 9 65.88 -46.06 -7.01
CA LEU A 9 65.13 -47.21 -6.51
C LEU A 9 63.64 -46.86 -6.40
N SER A 10 62.96 -46.71 -7.54
CA SER A 10 61.50 -46.87 -7.61
C SER A 10 60.97 -47.02 -9.04
N VAL A 11 61.78 -47.61 -9.94
CA VAL A 11 61.39 -47.96 -11.33
C VAL A 11 60.94 -49.44 -11.40
N LEU A 12 60.25 -49.94 -10.38
CA LEU A 12 59.91 -51.37 -10.32
C LEU A 12 58.50 -51.67 -9.81
N LEU A 13 57.53 -50.82 -10.17
CA LEU A 13 56.10 -51.10 -9.96
C LEU A 13 55.20 -50.66 -11.14
N LEU A 14 55.77 -50.35 -12.31
CA LEU A 14 55.04 -49.73 -13.44
C LEU A 14 54.62 -50.66 -14.59
N LEU A 15 54.69 -51.98 -14.47
CA LEU A 15 54.31 -52.89 -15.57
C LEU A 15 53.59 -54.14 -15.06
N ALA A 16 52.31 -54.00 -14.71
CA ALA A 16 51.38 -55.12 -14.72
C ALA A 16 49.95 -54.64 -15.03
N ALA A 17 49.38 -55.24 -16.07
CA ALA A 17 47.95 -55.25 -16.44
C ALA A 17 47.38 -54.02 -17.16
N SER A 18 47.54 -54.03 -18.48
CA SER A 18 46.55 -53.53 -19.43
C SER A 18 45.20 -54.24 -19.21
N SER A 19 44.16 -53.50 -18.85
CA SER A 19 42.77 -53.99 -18.86
C SER A 19 41.88 -53.02 -19.60
N GLN A 20 41.17 -53.56 -20.58
CA GLN A 20 40.38 -52.89 -21.59
C GLN A 20 39.20 -52.14 -20.96
N ALA A 21 39.02 -50.86 -21.31
CA ALA A 21 37.79 -50.14 -21.03
C ALA A 21 36.66 -50.68 -21.93
N ARG A 22 35.82 -51.56 -21.39
CA ARG A 22 34.49 -51.83 -21.97
C ARG A 22 33.55 -50.72 -21.51
N LEU A 23 33.13 -49.86 -22.43
CA LEU A 23 32.00 -48.97 -22.21
C LEU A 23 30.73 -49.82 -22.12
N LEU A 24 30.01 -49.76 -20.99
CA LEU A 24 28.64 -50.24 -20.89
C LEU A 24 27.69 -49.09 -21.28
N PRO A 25 26.70 -49.32 -22.15
CA PRO A 25 25.65 -48.32 -22.38
C PRO A 25 24.76 -48.25 -21.13
N ILE A 26 24.69 -47.10 -20.47
CA ILE A 26 23.63 -46.87 -19.49
C ILE A 26 22.37 -46.48 -20.25
N GLN A 27 21.56 -47.51 -20.51
CA GLN A 27 20.13 -47.38 -20.71
C GLN A 27 19.51 -47.09 -19.35
N ASN A 28 18.89 -45.93 -19.17
CA ASN A 28 17.78 -45.82 -18.25
C ASN A 28 16.81 -44.70 -18.69
N GLU A 29 15.98 -45.09 -19.65
CA GLU A 29 14.68 -44.47 -19.93
C GLU A 29 13.74 -44.73 -18.73
N VAL A 30 13.02 -43.69 -18.32
CA VAL A 30 11.72 -43.74 -17.60
C VAL A 30 11.69 -44.35 -16.19
N LEU A 31 11.72 -43.47 -15.17
CA LEU A 31 11.09 -43.76 -13.88
C LEU A 31 10.56 -42.46 -13.22
N TRP A 32 9.67 -41.75 -13.90
CA TRP A 32 8.87 -40.67 -13.30
C TRP A 32 7.43 -40.72 -13.80
N SER A 33 6.85 -41.92 -13.89
CA SER A 33 5.44 -42.09 -14.28
C SER A 33 4.77 -43.19 -13.47
N ALA A 34 4.71 -43.02 -12.15
CA ALA A 34 3.82 -43.77 -11.28
C ALA A 34 3.68 -43.04 -9.94
N ASP A 35 3.08 -41.85 -9.97
CA ASP A 35 2.35 -41.27 -8.84
C ASP A 35 1.52 -40.10 -9.39
N LEU A 36 0.45 -40.44 -10.12
CA LEU A 36 -0.64 -39.51 -10.37
C LEU A 36 -1.43 -39.38 -9.06
N ILE A 37 -0.96 -38.52 -8.18
CA ILE A 37 -1.83 -37.92 -7.16
C ILE A 37 -2.67 -36.90 -7.92
N GLU A 38 -3.84 -37.33 -8.38
CA GLU A 38 -4.87 -36.42 -8.87
C GLU A 38 -5.44 -35.70 -7.65
N ALA A 39 -4.73 -34.66 -7.20
CA ALA A 39 -5.27 -33.69 -6.28
C ALA A 39 -6.47 -33.04 -7.00
N PRO A 40 -7.68 -33.06 -6.40
CA PRO A 40 -8.75 -32.22 -6.89
C PRO A 40 -8.22 -30.78 -6.86
N LEU A 41 -8.02 -30.19 -8.03
CA LEU A 41 -7.88 -28.75 -8.19
C LEU A 41 -9.26 -28.15 -7.90
N GLU A 42 -9.70 -28.20 -6.65
CA GLU A 42 -10.57 -27.15 -6.13
C GLU A 42 -9.68 -25.92 -5.98
N VAL A 43 -9.40 -25.30 -7.14
CA VAL A 43 -9.00 -23.91 -7.19
C VAL A 43 -10.12 -23.18 -6.45
N GLN A 44 -9.81 -22.68 -5.25
CA GLN A 44 -10.64 -21.68 -4.61
C GLN A 44 -10.64 -20.46 -5.55
N GLN A 45 -11.59 -20.46 -6.48
CA GLN A 45 -11.92 -19.34 -7.34
C GLN A 45 -12.60 -18.29 -6.45
N ASP A 46 -11.81 -17.61 -5.62
CA ASP A 46 -12.29 -16.43 -4.90
C ASP A 46 -11.39 -15.20 -5.06
N GLU A 47 -10.17 -15.31 -5.63
CA GLU A 47 -9.30 -14.11 -5.80
C GLU A 47 -8.72 -13.95 -7.21
N LEU A 48 -9.60 -14.06 -8.21
CA LEU A 48 -9.34 -13.60 -9.58
C LEU A 48 -10.57 -12.88 -10.17
N ALA A 49 -11.32 -12.14 -9.33
CA ALA A 49 -12.00 -10.97 -9.86
C ALA A 49 -10.91 -10.08 -10.49
N GLY A 50 -11.06 -9.74 -11.78
CA GLY A 50 -10.02 -9.09 -12.59
C GLY A 50 -9.25 -8.04 -11.82
N ARG A 51 -7.92 -8.24 -11.70
CA ARG A 51 -6.97 -7.39 -10.96
C ARG A 51 -6.89 -6.00 -11.58
N ALA A 52 -7.94 -5.20 -11.46
CA ALA A 52 -7.79 -3.77 -11.57
C ALA A 52 -6.95 -3.36 -10.37
N ALA A 53 -5.71 -2.94 -10.64
CA ALA A 53 -4.85 -2.38 -9.61
C ALA A 53 -5.63 -1.27 -8.92
N GLY A 54 -5.78 -1.36 -7.60
CA GLY A 54 -6.43 -0.31 -6.80
C GLY A 54 -5.72 1.03 -6.97
N CYS A 55 -6.21 2.03 -6.25
CA CYS A 55 -5.62 3.36 -6.26
C CYS A 55 -4.68 3.49 -5.08
N SER A 56 -3.49 4.04 -5.32
CA SER A 56 -2.52 4.30 -4.26
C SER A 56 -2.14 5.77 -4.28
N ILE A 57 -2.31 6.43 -3.13
CA ILE A 57 -2.09 7.86 -2.97
C ILE A 57 -0.93 8.06 -2.00
N LYS A 58 0.16 8.68 -2.45
CA LYS A 58 1.25 9.04 -1.54
C LYS A 58 0.96 10.35 -0.82
N ILE A 59 0.87 10.30 0.52
CA ILE A 59 0.67 11.47 1.39
C ILE A 59 1.86 12.42 1.24
N ARG A 60 1.58 13.74 1.15
CA ARG A 60 2.59 14.81 0.99
C ARG A 60 3.52 14.57 -0.21
N SER A 61 3.01 14.00 -1.28
CA SER A 61 3.73 13.82 -2.54
C SER A 61 3.56 15.00 -3.49
N THR A 62 4.40 15.01 -4.53
CA THR A 62 4.28 15.94 -5.67
C THR A 62 3.15 15.58 -6.62
N GLU A 63 2.61 14.36 -6.54
CA GLU A 63 1.47 13.90 -7.35
C GLU A 63 0.18 14.62 -6.94
N MET A 64 0.02 14.88 -5.63
CA MET A 64 -1.05 15.72 -5.11
C MET A 64 -0.66 17.20 -5.17
N LYS A 65 -1.32 17.95 -6.06
CA LYS A 65 -1.10 19.40 -6.16
C LYS A 65 -1.56 20.11 -4.89
N ASN A 66 -0.78 21.11 -4.50
CA ASN A 66 -1.13 22.00 -3.41
C ASN A 66 -2.20 23.00 -3.86
N PRO A 67 -3.08 23.47 -2.95
CA PRO A 67 -3.33 22.95 -1.60
C PRO A 67 -4.01 21.57 -1.56
N GLN A 68 -3.54 20.68 -0.68
CA GLN A 68 -4.00 19.28 -0.66
C GLN A 68 -5.31 19.10 0.13
N PRO A 69 -6.27 18.29 -0.38
CA PRO A 69 -7.47 17.93 0.34
C PRO A 69 -7.19 16.96 1.50
N LEU A 70 -8.12 16.92 2.45
CA LEU A 70 -8.18 15.88 3.47
C LEU A 70 -8.75 14.61 2.86
N LEU A 71 -8.14 13.47 3.19
CA LEU A 71 -8.58 12.15 2.75
C LEU A 71 -9.43 11.51 3.85
N ILE A 72 -10.73 11.40 3.63
CA ILE A 72 -11.71 10.98 4.63
C ILE A 72 -12.39 9.69 4.17
N LYS A 73 -12.68 8.78 5.12
CA LYS A 73 -13.58 7.65 4.87
C LYS A 73 -14.99 8.17 4.53
N PRO A 74 -15.56 7.81 3.37
CA PRO A 74 -16.87 8.30 2.95
C PRO A 74 -17.93 8.08 4.03
N GLY A 75 -18.74 9.10 4.27
CA GLY A 75 -19.83 8.96 5.25
C GLY A 75 -19.39 9.07 6.72
N THR A 76 -18.11 9.27 7.02
CA THR A 76 -17.61 9.42 8.41
C THR A 76 -16.88 10.74 8.64
N SER A 77 -16.49 11.00 9.89
CA SER A 77 -15.54 12.06 10.28
C SER A 77 -14.10 11.54 10.46
N GLU A 78 -13.80 10.33 10.01
CA GLU A 78 -12.47 9.73 10.18
C GLU A 78 -11.61 9.92 8.94
N PHE A 79 -10.31 10.11 9.16
CA PHE A 79 -9.33 10.05 8.09
C PHE A 79 -9.30 8.66 7.47
N PHE A 80 -9.03 8.61 6.16
CA PHE A 80 -8.75 7.35 5.49
C PHE A 80 -7.45 6.74 6.07
N PRO A 81 -7.43 5.43 6.37
CA PRO A 81 -6.22 4.79 6.88
C PRO A 81 -5.08 4.91 5.87
N PHE A 82 -3.85 5.00 6.41
CA PHE A 82 -2.63 5.06 5.62
C PHE A 82 -1.62 4.05 6.14
N SER A 83 -0.79 3.54 5.23
CA SER A 83 0.29 2.61 5.54
C SER A 83 1.45 3.32 6.25
N ALA A 84 2.31 2.54 6.91
CA ALA A 84 3.53 3.06 7.55
C ALA A 84 4.47 3.77 6.55
N THR A 85 4.37 3.40 5.27
CA THR A 85 5.11 4.01 4.15
C THR A 85 4.47 5.31 3.63
N GLY A 86 3.35 5.75 4.21
CA GLY A 86 2.69 7.01 3.88
C GLY A 86 1.78 6.94 2.64
N PHE A 87 1.26 5.75 2.32
CA PHE A 87 0.31 5.57 1.22
C PHE A 87 -1.12 5.36 1.75
N VAL A 88 -2.08 5.96 1.08
CA VAL A 88 -3.50 5.65 1.23
C VAL A 88 -3.90 4.78 0.05
N ASP A 89 -4.17 3.52 0.35
CA ASP A 89 -4.58 2.52 -0.64
C ASP A 89 -6.10 2.38 -0.62
N VAL A 90 -6.71 2.58 -1.79
CA VAL A 90 -8.14 2.45 -2.02
C VAL A 90 -8.34 1.29 -2.99
N GLU A 91 -9.04 0.25 -2.55
CA GLU A 91 -9.37 -0.87 -3.41
C GLU A 91 -10.13 -0.41 -4.66
N TYR A 92 -9.97 -1.16 -5.76
CA TYR A 92 -10.70 -0.90 -6.99
C TYR A 92 -12.21 -0.84 -6.73
N ASP A 93 -12.88 0.11 -7.38
CA ASP A 93 -14.32 0.32 -7.27
C ASP A 93 -14.80 0.75 -5.87
N LYS A 94 -13.92 0.94 -4.88
CA LYS A 94 -14.26 1.55 -3.59
C LYS A 94 -14.18 3.07 -3.66
N THR A 95 -14.78 3.72 -2.68
CA THR A 95 -14.88 5.17 -2.62
C THR A 95 -14.02 5.78 -1.53
N ILE A 96 -13.56 7.00 -1.79
CA ILE A 96 -12.87 7.88 -0.84
C ILE A 96 -13.50 9.27 -0.94
N GLU A 97 -13.50 10.01 0.16
CA GLU A 97 -13.96 11.41 0.17
C GLU A 97 -12.76 12.36 0.24
N PHE A 98 -12.70 13.30 -0.71
CA PHE A 98 -11.77 14.41 -0.69
C PHE A 98 -12.47 15.64 -0.12
N HIS A 99 -11.94 16.19 0.97
CA HIS A 99 -12.57 17.29 1.70
C HIS A 99 -11.66 18.51 1.81
N CYS A 100 -12.23 19.69 1.55
CA CYS A 100 -11.60 21.01 1.68
C CYS A 100 -12.45 21.86 2.61
N THR A 101 -11.83 22.55 3.58
CA THR A 101 -12.57 23.43 4.51
C THR A 101 -13.17 24.65 3.81
N SER A 102 -12.56 25.10 2.71
CA SER A 102 -13.02 26.21 1.87
C SER A 102 -13.83 25.70 0.67
N SER A 103 -13.14 25.24 -0.38
CA SER A 103 -13.73 24.61 -1.58
C SER A 103 -12.66 23.81 -2.32
N LEU A 104 -13.09 22.81 -3.07
CA LEU A 104 -12.33 22.23 -4.17
C LEU A 104 -12.10 23.27 -5.26
N ASP A 105 -10.94 23.19 -5.90
CA ASP A 105 -10.57 24.02 -7.04
C ASP A 105 -11.03 23.38 -8.36
N SER A 106 -11.12 24.20 -9.40
CA SER A 106 -11.50 23.76 -10.75
C SER A 106 -10.61 22.59 -11.22
N PRO A 107 -11.18 21.53 -11.81
CA PRO A 107 -12.53 21.43 -12.40
C PRO A 107 -13.65 20.99 -11.44
N LEU A 108 -13.33 20.77 -10.17
CA LEU A 108 -14.28 20.35 -9.15
C LEU A 108 -14.81 21.58 -8.39
N SER A 109 -15.86 21.38 -7.61
CA SER A 109 -16.47 22.44 -6.81
C SER A 109 -17.13 21.89 -5.56
N GLY A 110 -17.39 22.77 -4.59
CA GLY A 110 -17.96 22.40 -3.30
C GLY A 110 -16.89 22.05 -2.25
N LYS A 111 -17.32 21.86 -1.00
CA LYS A 111 -16.41 21.55 0.12
C LYS A 111 -15.89 20.11 0.10
N PHE A 112 -16.59 19.21 -0.57
CA PHE A 112 -16.19 17.81 -0.62
C PHE A 112 -16.67 17.13 -1.88
N VAL A 113 -16.00 16.03 -2.22
CA VAL A 113 -16.45 15.14 -3.27
C VAL A 113 -16.14 13.69 -2.92
N THR A 114 -17.08 12.80 -3.20
CA THR A 114 -16.86 11.37 -3.13
C THR A 114 -16.39 10.88 -4.48
N ALA A 115 -15.23 10.23 -4.51
CA ALA A 115 -14.64 9.69 -5.73
C ALA A 115 -14.51 8.17 -5.62
N LYS A 116 -14.72 7.48 -6.74
CA LYS A 116 -14.59 6.02 -6.87
C LYS A 116 -13.24 5.68 -7.48
N CYS A 117 -12.51 4.75 -6.90
CA CYS A 117 -11.22 4.33 -7.44
C CYS A 117 -11.40 3.60 -8.79
N VAL A 118 -10.66 4.04 -9.80
CA VAL A 118 -10.56 3.37 -11.11
C VAL A 118 -9.25 2.59 -11.22
N GLY A 119 -8.15 3.15 -10.72
CA GLY A 119 -6.87 2.47 -10.58
C GLY A 119 -5.67 3.41 -10.67
N GLY A 120 -4.56 3.02 -10.04
CA GLY A 120 -3.33 3.83 -9.96
C GLY A 120 -3.57 5.14 -9.21
N THR A 121 -3.56 6.27 -9.92
CA THR A 121 -3.86 7.60 -9.37
C THR A 121 -5.18 8.18 -9.88
N THR A 122 -5.98 7.38 -10.59
CA THR A 122 -7.20 7.84 -11.27
C THR A 122 -8.45 7.55 -10.43
N PHE A 123 -9.25 8.59 -10.22
CA PHE A 123 -10.51 8.54 -9.49
C PHE A 123 -11.66 9.05 -10.34
N LYS A 124 -12.82 8.40 -10.24
CA LYS A 124 -14.05 8.81 -10.90
C LYS A 124 -14.92 9.62 -9.96
N VAL A 125 -15.25 10.85 -10.36
CA VAL A 125 -16.18 11.75 -9.68
C VAL A 125 -17.40 11.92 -10.56
N GLY A 126 -18.57 11.44 -10.08
CA GLY A 126 -19.76 11.32 -10.93
C GLY A 126 -19.45 10.45 -12.16
N ASP A 127 -19.57 11.04 -13.34
CA ASP A 127 -19.30 10.35 -14.63
C ASP A 127 -17.93 10.66 -15.24
N LYS A 128 -17.11 11.50 -14.57
CA LYS A 128 -15.81 11.94 -15.09
C LYS A 128 -14.66 11.33 -14.32
N GLN A 129 -13.60 10.97 -15.04
CA GLN A 129 -12.34 10.52 -14.44
C GLN A 129 -11.40 11.71 -14.24
N HIS A 130 -10.76 11.73 -13.09
CA HIS A 130 -9.81 12.74 -12.65
C HIS A 130 -8.58 12.03 -12.11
N ASP A 131 -7.41 12.45 -12.58
CA ASP A 131 -6.18 12.12 -11.88
C ASP A 131 -6.14 12.84 -10.53
N ILE A 132 -5.50 12.25 -9.53
CA ILE A 132 -5.41 12.84 -8.20
C ILE A 132 -4.79 14.24 -8.20
N SER A 133 -3.90 14.55 -9.15
CA SER A 133 -3.32 15.89 -9.30
C SER A 133 -4.34 16.98 -9.64
N ALA A 134 -5.52 16.62 -10.14
CA ALA A 134 -6.62 17.53 -10.41
C ALA A 134 -7.53 17.78 -9.19
N ILE A 135 -7.41 16.97 -8.14
CA ILE A 135 -8.23 17.06 -6.93
C ILE A 135 -7.46 17.86 -5.87
N LYS A 136 -7.65 19.18 -5.89
CA LYS A 136 -6.99 20.11 -4.96
C LYS A 136 -7.99 21.09 -4.36
N CYS A 137 -7.62 21.70 -3.24
CA CYS A 137 -8.40 22.77 -2.62
C CYS A 137 -7.99 24.13 -3.16
N THR A 138 -8.87 25.13 -3.03
CA THR A 138 -8.54 26.53 -3.33
C THR A 138 -7.61 27.15 -2.28
N SER A 139 -7.66 26.63 -1.04
CA SER A 139 -6.77 27.02 0.07
C SER A 139 -6.42 25.81 0.94
N TRP A 140 -5.34 25.91 1.72
CA TRP A 140 -4.97 24.85 2.66
C TRP A 140 -6.08 24.61 3.69
N PRO A 141 -6.47 23.34 3.96
CA PRO A 141 -7.43 23.02 5.00
C PRO A 141 -7.01 23.63 6.34
N ALA A 142 -7.91 24.40 6.96
CA ALA A 142 -7.65 25.06 8.23
C ALA A 142 -8.13 24.21 9.41
N PHE A 143 -7.27 23.98 10.39
CA PHE A 143 -7.65 23.29 11.62
C PHE A 143 -8.33 24.26 12.61
N VAL A 144 -9.19 23.71 13.45
CA VAL A 144 -9.94 24.39 14.51
C VAL A 144 -9.71 23.64 15.82
N ALA A 145 -9.47 24.38 16.89
CA ALA A 145 -9.34 23.84 18.25
C ALA A 145 -10.55 24.25 19.08
N LYS A 146 -11.27 23.27 19.65
CA LYS A 146 -12.43 23.49 20.52
C LYS A 146 -12.20 22.86 21.89
N LYS A 147 -12.45 23.62 22.95
CA LYS A 147 -12.44 23.09 24.32
C LYS A 147 -13.53 22.02 24.42
N SER A 148 -13.19 20.82 24.88
CA SER A 148 -14.15 19.73 24.98
C SER A 148 -15.12 19.89 26.15
N GLY A 149 -14.86 20.85 27.06
CA GLY A 149 -15.56 21.00 28.33
C GLY A 149 -15.10 20.03 29.42
N ALA A 150 -14.33 19.00 29.07
CA ALA A 150 -13.74 18.07 30.04
C ALA A 150 -12.48 18.67 30.66
N LYS A 151 -12.38 18.53 31.99
CA LYS A 151 -11.16 18.84 32.75
C LYS A 151 -10.31 17.59 32.88
N CYS A 152 -9.00 17.74 32.74
CA CYS A 152 -8.03 16.72 33.07
C CYS A 152 -7.47 16.98 34.48
N ASN A 153 -6.83 15.97 35.07
CA ASN A 153 -6.19 16.09 36.37
C ASN A 153 -5.16 17.24 36.36
N GLY A 154 -5.08 18.00 37.45
CA GLY A 154 -4.16 19.14 37.55
C GLY A 154 -4.69 20.47 36.99
N GLY A 155 -6.01 20.63 36.82
CA GLY A 155 -6.62 21.91 36.44
C GLY A 155 -6.57 22.24 34.95
N THR A 156 -6.12 21.31 34.11
CA THR A 156 -6.00 21.47 32.66
C THR A 156 -7.32 21.16 31.95
N THR A 157 -7.51 21.70 30.74
CA THR A 157 -8.72 21.47 29.93
C THR A 157 -8.36 20.67 28.69
N LEU A 158 -9.17 19.66 28.40
CA LEU A 158 -9.02 18.88 27.19
C LEU A 158 -9.49 19.69 25.97
N VAL A 159 -8.68 19.69 24.91
CA VAL A 159 -8.97 20.41 23.66
C VAL A 159 -9.02 19.41 22.51
N ASN A 160 -10.09 19.50 21.73
CA ASN A 160 -10.27 18.73 20.51
C ASN A 160 -9.80 19.59 19.34
N VAL A 161 -8.79 19.12 18.61
CA VAL A 161 -8.25 19.80 17.43
C VAL A 161 -8.67 19.01 16.20
N GLY A 162 -9.13 19.66 15.14
CA GLY A 162 -9.41 18.98 13.89
C GLY A 162 -9.98 19.91 12.84
N PHE A 163 -10.68 19.37 11.84
CA PHE A 163 -11.23 20.17 10.75
C PHE A 163 -12.75 20.29 10.88
N GLU A 164 -13.27 21.50 10.68
CA GLU A 164 -14.70 21.78 10.67
C GLU A 164 -15.33 21.24 9.38
N ARG A 165 -16.44 20.50 9.49
CA ARG A 165 -17.15 19.92 8.34
C ARG A 165 -18.64 20.18 8.46
N GLU A 166 -19.24 20.74 7.42
CA GLU A 166 -20.70 20.83 7.28
C GLU A 166 -21.18 19.57 6.55
N ARG A 167 -22.01 18.76 7.22
CA ARG A 167 -22.70 17.65 6.56
C ARG A 167 -24.19 17.95 6.50
N GLU A 168 -24.69 18.13 5.29
CA GLU A 168 -26.13 18.18 5.05
C GLU A 168 -26.73 16.77 5.17
N ARG A 169 -26.91 16.32 6.42
CA ARG A 169 -27.90 15.35 6.91
C ARG A 169 -27.42 14.77 8.25
N GLU A 170 -27.48 15.61 9.26
CA GLU A 170 -27.72 15.19 10.64
C GLU A 170 -28.61 16.28 11.26
N ARG A 171 -29.90 16.26 10.88
CA ARG A 171 -30.94 16.90 11.69
C ARG A 171 -31.17 16.04 12.93
N GLU A 172 -30.17 15.96 13.80
CA GLU A 172 -30.36 15.58 15.19
C GLU A 172 -29.15 16.04 16.00
N ARG A 173 -29.13 17.34 16.33
CA ARG A 173 -28.60 17.90 17.58
C ARG A 173 -27.17 17.56 18.03
N ASP A 174 -26.27 17.07 17.18
CA ASP A 174 -24.84 17.04 17.49
C ASP A 174 -24.08 18.08 16.66
N SER A 175 -23.69 19.13 17.36
CA SER A 175 -22.87 20.22 16.85
C SER A 175 -21.50 19.68 16.42
N GLN A 176 -21.29 19.60 15.10
CA GLN A 176 -19.98 19.65 14.43
C GLN A 176 -19.10 18.41 14.62
N SER A 177 -19.15 17.51 13.64
CA SER A 177 -18.22 16.39 13.54
C SER A 177 -16.82 16.87 13.15
N VAL A 178 -15.96 17.10 14.14
CA VAL A 178 -14.54 17.41 13.93
C VAL A 178 -13.79 16.10 13.71
N SER A 179 -12.99 15.97 12.64
CA SER A 179 -11.99 14.90 12.53
C SER A 179 -10.90 15.14 13.58
N GLN A 180 -11.06 14.56 14.78
CA GLN A 180 -10.30 14.93 15.97
C GLN A 180 -8.89 14.31 16.04
N LEU A 181 -7.86 15.15 16.21
CA LEU A 181 -6.70 14.87 17.04
C LEU A 181 -6.96 15.40 18.46
N ARG A 182 -6.79 14.55 19.47
CA ARG A 182 -6.91 14.95 20.88
C ARG A 182 -5.56 15.49 21.37
N LEU A 183 -5.51 16.74 21.82
CA LEU A 183 -4.35 17.31 22.50
C LEU A 183 -4.72 17.78 23.92
N GLN A 184 -3.84 17.52 24.88
CA GLN A 184 -3.90 18.12 26.22
C GLN A 184 -3.06 19.39 26.21
N ILE A 185 -3.66 20.53 26.58
CA ILE A 185 -2.94 21.80 26.72
C ILE A 185 -2.95 22.20 28.20
N ILE A 186 -1.76 22.42 28.76
CA ILE A 186 -1.56 22.94 30.11
C ILE A 186 -1.74 24.45 30.04
N ALA A 187 -2.66 25.00 30.86
CA ALA A 187 -2.89 26.43 30.98
C ALA A 187 -2.00 27.03 32.06
#